data_AF-A0A9X2RTK3-F1
#
_entry.id   AF-A0A9X2RTK3-F1
#
_cell.length_a   1.000
_cell.length_b   1.000
_cell.length_c   1.000
_cell.angle_alpha   90.00
_cell.angle_beta   90.00
_cell.angle_gamma   90.00
#
_symmetry.space_group_name_H-M   'P 1'
#
loop_
_entity.id
_entity.type
_entity.pdbx_description
1 polymer ?
#
loop_
_entity_poly.entity_id
_entity_poly.type
_entity_poly.pdbx_seq_one_letter_code
_entity_poly.pdbx_strand_id
1 'polypeptide(L)' 'MTAPTGPGPAYPVEPESGDDDSRFTNGLLFDVAKVIESHGYPRLSSGRDLLELRISLYRFLYTNKDVL' A
#
# COMPACT_ATOMS: atom_id res chain seq x y z
N MET A 1 -7.79 1.02 26.02
CA MET A 1 -7.03 1.20 24.75
C MET A 1 -7.08 2.67 24.40
N THR A 2 -6.06 3.44 24.80
CA THR A 2 -5.94 4.86 24.48
C THR A 2 -5.56 4.99 23.02
N ALA A 3 -6.41 5.64 22.21
CA ALA A 3 -6.10 5.93 20.81
C ALA A 3 -4.90 6.89 20.73
N PRO A 4 -3.95 6.69 19.80
CA PRO A 4 -2.82 7.60 19.63
C PRO A 4 -3.35 9.00 19.27
N THR A 5 -2.99 10.00 20.08
CA THR A 5 -3.36 11.43 19.91
C THR A 5 -2.41 12.13 18.93
N GLY A 6 -2.11 11.49 17.79
CA GLY A 6 -1.39 12.09 16.68
C GLY A 6 -2.38 12.59 15.61
N PRO A 7 -1.95 13.44 14.66
CA PRO A 7 -2.73 13.64 13.44
C PRO A 7 -3.05 12.25 12.85
N GLY A 8 -4.32 12.00 12.53
CA GLY A 8 -4.73 10.73 11.94
C GLY A 8 -3.92 10.42 10.69
N PRO A 9 -3.76 9.13 10.30
CA PRO A 9 -3.00 8.79 9.11
C PRO A 9 -3.60 9.50 7.89
N ALA A 10 -2.90 10.51 7.40
CA ALA A 10 -3.30 11.30 6.25
C ALA A 10 -2.60 10.71 5.02
N TYR A 11 -3.35 9.90 4.26
CA TYR A 11 -2.97 9.55 2.90
C TYR A 11 -3.53 10.62 1.94
N PRO A 12 -2.81 10.96 0.86
CA PRO A 12 -1.51 10.41 0.46
C PRO A 12 -0.35 10.92 1.32
N VAL A 13 0.71 10.12 1.40
CA VAL A 13 2.00 10.44 2.03
C VAL A 13 2.94 11.00 0.95
N GLU A 14 3.77 11.98 1.29
CA GLU A 14 4.85 12.42 0.40
C GLU A 14 5.99 11.36 0.38
N PRO A 15 6.46 10.92 -0.80
CA PRO A 15 7.59 10.01 -0.91
C PRO A 15 8.88 10.60 -0.32
N GLU A 16 9.74 9.76 0.26
CA GLU A 16 11.01 10.22 0.84
C GLU A 16 12.01 10.75 -0.21
N SER A 17 11.95 10.28 -1.46
CA SER A 17 12.90 10.65 -2.51
C SER A 17 12.30 10.58 -3.92
N GLY A 18 11.46 11.56 -4.26
CA GLY A 18 10.88 11.65 -5.60
C GLY A 18 9.98 10.44 -5.91
N ASP A 19 10.26 9.73 -7.01
CA ASP A 19 9.49 8.52 -7.38
C ASP A 19 9.95 7.26 -6.61
N ASP A 20 11.02 7.34 -5.81
CA ASP A 20 11.53 6.22 -5.03
C ASP A 20 11.32 6.49 -3.53
N ASP A 21 10.64 5.56 -2.86
CA ASP A 21 10.40 5.60 -1.42
C ASP A 21 10.92 4.31 -0.82
N SER A 22 11.90 4.43 0.07
CA SER A 22 12.59 3.29 0.68
C SER A 22 11.63 2.37 1.46
N ARG A 23 10.47 2.91 1.87
CA ARG A 23 9.41 2.18 2.58
C ARG A 23 8.56 1.34 1.63
N PHE A 24 8.50 1.68 0.34
CA PHE A 24 7.69 0.98 -0.67
C PHE A 24 8.43 -0.20 -1.31
N THR A 25 8.56 -1.28 -0.54
CA THR A 25 9.36 -2.45 -0.92
C THR A 25 8.53 -3.60 -1.50
N ASN A 26 9.20 -4.55 -2.15
CA ASN A 26 8.60 -5.86 -2.49
C ASN A 26 8.15 -6.63 -1.24
N GLY A 27 8.84 -6.44 -0.10
CA GLY A 27 8.46 -7.05 1.18
C GLY A 27 7.07 -6.60 1.62
N LEU A 28 6.82 -5.28 1.61
CA LEU A 28 5.50 -4.71 1.90
C LEU A 28 4.41 -5.27 0.99
N LEU A 29 4.69 -5.40 -0.32
CA LEU A 29 3.75 -5.99 -1.28
C LEU A 29 3.37 -7.43 -0.90
N PHE A 30 4.34 -8.27 -0.54
CA PHE A 30 4.09 -9.65 -0.15
C PHE A 30 3.39 -9.77 1.21
N ASP A 31 3.70 -8.88 2.16
CA ASP A 31 3.02 -8.84 3.45
C ASP A 31 1.54 -8.52 3.27
N VAL A 32 1.20 -7.55 2.41
CA VAL A 32 -0.19 -7.21 2.11
C VAL A 32 -0.90 -8.31 1.32
N ALA A 33 -0.23 -8.94 0.35
CA ALA A 33 -0.75 -10.11 -0.35
C ALA A 33 -1.13 -11.23 0.64
N LYS A 34 -0.24 -11.51 1.61
CA LYS A 34 -0.48 -12.51 2.66
C LYS A 34 -1.66 -12.16 3.58
N VAL A 35 -1.84 -10.87 3.89
CA VAL A 35 -3.02 -10.40 4.65
C VAL A 35 -4.30 -10.59 3.84
N ILE A 36 -4.31 -10.26 2.56
CA ILE A 36 -5.48 -10.48 1.70
C ILE A 36 -5.84 -11.99 1.67
N GLU A 37 -4.84 -12.85 1.46
CA GLU A 37 -5.03 -14.30 1.49
C GLU A 37 -5.54 -14.82 2.84
N SER A 38 -5.02 -14.31 3.96
CA SER A 38 -5.44 -14.76 5.30
C SER A 38 -6.88 -14.39 5.65
N HIS A 39 -7.44 -13.37 4.99
CA HIS A 39 -8.85 -12.98 5.08
C HIS A 39 -9.77 -13.79 4.16
N GLY A 40 -9.25 -14.81 3.46
CA GLY A 40 -10.03 -15.75 2.64
C GLY A 40 -10.18 -15.34 1.18
N TYR A 41 -9.48 -14.31 0.73
CA TYR A 41 -9.41 -13.95 -0.68
C TYR A 41 -8.50 -14.93 -1.45
N PRO A 42 -8.69 -15.08 -2.78
CA PRO A 42 -7.86 -15.96 -3.59
C PRO A 42 -6.37 -15.59 -3.54
N ARG A 43 -5.52 -16.62 -3.67
CA ARG A 43 -4.07 -16.46 -3.75
C ARG A 43 -3.66 -15.64 -4.97
N LEU A 44 -2.78 -14.66 -4.77
CA LEU A 44 -2.17 -13.92 -5.89
C LEU A 44 -1.06 -14.80 -6.48
N SER A 45 -1.35 -15.40 -7.62
CA SER A 45 -0.53 -16.50 -8.17
C SER A 45 0.26 -16.11 -9.41
N SER A 46 -0.03 -14.95 -10.01
CA SER A 46 0.68 -14.46 -11.19
C SER A 46 1.45 -13.16 -10.91
N GLY A 47 2.51 -12.92 -11.69
CA GLY A 47 3.22 -11.65 -11.66
C GLY A 47 2.33 -10.46 -12.04
N ARG A 48 1.27 -10.69 -12.83
CA ARG A 48 0.28 -9.67 -13.17
C ARG A 48 -0.55 -9.27 -11.94
N ASP A 49 -1.02 -10.22 -11.15
CA ASP A 49 -1.80 -9.94 -9.93
C ASP A 49 -0.98 -9.13 -8.93
N LEU A 50 0.30 -9.49 -8.77
CA LEU A 50 1.24 -8.76 -7.92
C LEU A 50 1.52 -7.35 -8.42
N LEU A 51 1.61 -7.15 -9.73
CA LEU A 51 1.78 -5.83 -10.33
C LEU A 51 0.55 -4.94 -10.12
N GLU A 52 -0.65 -5.47 -10.35
CA GLU A 52 -1.91 -4.75 -10.11
C GLU A 52 -2.05 -4.36 -8.63
N LEU A 53 -1.71 -5.28 -7.72
CA LEU A 53 -1.68 -5.00 -6.29
C LEU A 53 -0.66 -3.90 -5.97
N ARG A 54 0.56 -3.97 -6.51
CA ARG A 54 1.60 -2.95 -6.32
C ARG A 54 1.13 -1.56 -6.78
N ILE A 55 0.55 -1.46 -7.98
CA ILE A 55 0.04 -0.19 -8.52
C ILE A 55 -1.09 0.36 -7.63
N SER A 56 -1.99 -0.52 -7.18
CA SER A 56 -3.10 -0.14 -6.31
C SER A 56 -2.62 0.37 -4.95
N LEU A 57 -1.63 -0.30 -4.33
CA LEU A 57 -1.01 0.19 -3.10
C LEU A 57 -0.30 1.51 -3.33
N TYR A 58 0.49 1.64 -4.39
CA TYR A 58 1.21 2.89 -4.70
C TYR A 58 0.23 4.06 -4.81
N ARG A 59 -0.86 3.88 -5.56
CA ARG A 59 -1.90 4.91 -5.70
C ARG A 59 -2.56 5.24 -4.37
N PHE A 60 -2.86 4.24 -3.55
CA PHE A 60 -3.43 4.46 -2.22
C PHE A 60 -2.49 5.27 -1.32
N LEU A 61 -1.19 4.96 -1.36
CA LEU A 61 -0.18 5.57 -0.50
C LEU A 61 0.20 6.99 -0.95
N TYR A 62 0.29 7.24 -2.27
CA TYR A 62 0.96 8.44 -2.79
C TYR A 62 0.08 9.35 -3.66
N THR A 63 -1.09 8.90 -4.13
CA THR A 63 -1.93 9.70 -5.04
C THR A 63 -3.11 10.33 -4.30
N ASN A 64 -3.27 11.65 -4.47
CA ASN A 64 -4.40 12.38 -3.93
C ASN A 64 -5.68 12.05 -4.72
N LYS A 65 -6.71 11.55 -4.02
CA LYS A 65 -7.97 11.09 -4.64
C LYS A 65 -8.85 12.26 -5.13
N ASP A 66 -8.57 13.49 -4.67
CA ASP A 66 -9.36 14.69 -4.98
C ASP A 66 -8.89 15.42 -6.26
N VAL A 67 -7.94 14.86 -7.02
CA VAL A 67 -7.39 15.46 -8.26
C VAL A 67 -7.90 14.72 -9.51
N LEU A 68 -9.15 14.24 -9.48
CA LEU A 68 -9.86 13.70 -10.66
C LEU A 68 -10.99 14.62 -11.08
#